data_AF-A0A2E6G2H8-F1
#
_entry.id   AF-A0A2E6G2H8-F1
#
_cell.length_a   1.000
_cell.length_b   1.000
_cell.length_c   1.000
_cell.angle_alpha   90.00
_cell.angle_beta   90.00
_cell.angle_gamma   90.00
#
_symmetry.space_group_name_H-M   'P 1'
#
loop_
_entity.id
_entity.type
_entity.pdbx_description
1 polymer ?
#
loop_
_entity_poly.entity_id
_entity_poly.type
_entity_poly.pdbx_seq_one_letter_code
_entity_poly.pdbx_strand_id
1 'polypeptide(L)'
;MSLLDYLLAPREDHRGWKTPSEASRILFVTVVGLVSYWAWPVTEGNIVMWAGTVIMVSTALLSLGWWLLSLAARNRAPRKLTASVGKVTKRRRKHSS
;
A
#
# COMPACT_ATOMS: atom_id res chain seq x y z
N MET A 1 -6.43 -1.75 -18.90
CA MET A 1 -5.65 -2.01 -17.68
C MET A 1 -6.63 -2.05 -16.53
N SER A 2 -6.65 -3.10 -15.72
CA SER A 2 -7.65 -3.24 -14.66
C SER A 2 -7.37 -2.20 -13.56
N LEU A 3 -8.41 -1.54 -13.03
CA LEU A 3 -8.29 -0.61 -11.89
C LEU A 3 -7.62 -1.29 -10.68
N LEU A 4 -7.82 -2.61 -10.57
CA LEU A 4 -7.18 -3.48 -9.58
C LEU A 4 -5.67 -3.63 -9.84
N ASP A 5 -5.22 -3.67 -11.10
CA ASP A 5 -3.78 -3.69 -11.42
C ASP A 5 -3.13 -2.35 -11.04
N TYR A 6 -3.84 -1.23 -11.20
CA TYR A 6 -3.33 0.09 -10.83
C TYR A 6 -3.24 0.29 -9.30
N LEU A 7 -4.25 -0.16 -8.56
CA LEU A 7 -4.30 -0.07 -7.09
C LEU A 7 -3.30 -1.00 -6.39
N LEU A 8 -3.15 -2.24 -6.88
CA LEU A 8 -2.32 -3.27 -6.23
C LEU A 8 -0.90 -3.38 -6.78
N ALA A 9 -0.56 -2.83 -7.95
CA ALA A 9 0.80 -2.93 -8.48
C ALA A 9 1.80 -2.22 -7.56
N PRO A 10 2.76 -2.95 -6.96
CA PRO A 10 3.89 -2.33 -6.28
C PRO A 10 4.68 -1.57 -7.35
N ARG A 11 4.97 -0.28 -7.16
CA ARG A 11 5.95 0.40 -8.02
C ARG A 11 7.35 0.01 -7.50
N GLU A 12 8.11 -0.71 -8.33
CA GLU A 12 9.53 -0.98 -8.08
C GLU A 12 10.31 0.22 -8.60
N ASP A 13 10.94 0.92 -7.68
CA ASP A 13 11.93 1.92 -8.02
C ASP A 13 13.20 1.26 -8.54
N HIS A 14 14.01 1.98 -9.31
CA HIS A 14 15.27 1.50 -9.90
C HIS A 14 16.34 1.15 -8.83
N ARG A 15 16.11 1.55 -7.58
CA ARG A 15 16.87 1.13 -6.39
C ARG A 15 16.35 -0.15 -5.71
N GLY A 16 15.35 -0.81 -6.26
CA GLY A 16 14.71 -1.99 -5.63
C GLY A 16 13.81 -1.65 -4.44
N TRP A 17 13.53 -0.36 -4.20
CA TRP A 17 12.59 0.08 -3.17
C TRP A 17 11.17 -0.14 -3.66
N LYS A 18 10.43 -0.98 -2.94
CA LYS A 18 8.99 -1.18 -3.15
C LYS A 18 8.30 0.04 -2.58
N THR A 19 7.93 1.00 -3.43
CA THR A 19 7.11 2.11 -2.97
C THR A 19 5.75 1.54 -2.54
N PRO A 20 5.18 1.98 -1.40
CA PRO A 20 3.85 1.56 -0.97
C PRO A 20 2.86 1.64 -2.14
N SER A 21 2.11 0.55 -2.37
CA SER A 21 1.15 0.45 -3.48
C SER A 21 0.16 1.60 -3.45
N GLU A 22 -0.41 2.00 -4.59
CA GLU A 22 -1.40 3.10 -4.60
C GLU A 22 -2.60 2.82 -3.68
N ALA A 23 -2.98 1.55 -3.50
CA ALA A 23 -3.97 1.12 -2.50
C ALA A 23 -3.63 1.56 -1.07
N SER A 24 -2.36 1.51 -0.66
CA SER A 24 -1.95 1.91 0.68
C SER A 24 -2.02 3.43 0.90
N ARG A 25 -1.77 4.22 -0.16
CA ARG A 25 -1.90 5.69 -0.13
C ARG A 25 -3.37 6.09 -0.01
N ILE A 26 -4.23 5.44 -0.77
CA ILE A 26 -5.68 5.67 -0.70
C ILE A 26 -6.19 5.27 0.69
N LEU A 27 -5.77 4.10 1.20
CA LEU A 27 -6.13 3.65 2.54
C LEU A 27 -5.73 4.68 3.61
N PHE A 28 -4.53 5.25 3.52
CA PHE A 28 -4.09 6.31 4.42
C PHE A 28 -5.03 7.51 4.40
N VAL A 29 -5.29 8.09 3.22
CA VAL A 29 -6.15 9.27 3.09
C VAL A 29 -7.57 8.98 3.54
N THR A 30 -8.13 7.83 3.15
CA THR A 30 -9.49 7.43 3.51
C THR A 30 -9.64 7.21 5.01
N VAL A 31 -8.72 6.49 5.65
CA VAL A 31 -8.77 6.24 7.10
C VAL A 31 -8.65 7.54 7.87
N VAL A 32 -7.64 8.36 7.58
CA VAL A 32 -7.42 9.63 8.27
C VAL A 32 -8.62 10.56 8.08
N GLY A 33 -9.16 10.67 6.86
CA GLY A 33 -10.33 11.50 6.57
C GLY A 33 -11.59 11.06 7.32
N LEU A 34 -11.89 9.75 7.32
CA LEU A 34 -13.06 9.21 8.03
C LEU A 34 -12.95 9.37 9.54
N VAL A 35 -11.79 9.04 10.12
CA VAL A 35 -11.55 9.17 11.56
C VAL A 35 -11.59 10.64 11.97
N SER A 36 -11.00 11.53 11.18
CA SER A 36 -11.03 12.99 11.37
C SER A 36 -12.45 13.55 11.43
N TYR A 37 -13.28 13.17 10.45
CA TYR A 37 -14.69 13.58 10.39
C TYR A 37 -15.49 13.03 11.58
N TRP A 38 -15.28 11.76 11.93
CA TRP A 38 -15.99 11.11 13.03
C TRP A 38 -15.54 11.62 14.41
N ALA A 39 -14.25 11.92 14.58
CA ALA A 39 -13.70 12.40 15.85
C ALA A 39 -14.16 13.82 16.19
N TRP A 40 -14.55 14.63 15.20
CA TRP A 40 -14.95 16.02 15.40
C TRP A 40 -16.11 16.19 16.42
N PRO A 41 -17.27 15.53 16.26
CA PRO A 41 -18.33 15.57 17.26
C PRO A 41 -17.96 14.86 18.58
N VAL A 42 -17.07 13.86 18.54
CA VAL A 42 -16.68 13.07 19.72
C VAL A 42 -15.85 13.88 20.71
N THR A 43 -15.05 14.83 20.22
CA THR A 43 -14.16 15.63 21.06
C THR A 43 -14.75 17.00 21.41
N GLU A 44 -16.04 17.23 21.13
CA GLU A 44 -16.77 18.47 21.45
C GLU A 44 -16.04 19.74 20.99
N GLY A 45 -15.33 19.68 19.85
CA GLY A 45 -14.56 20.80 19.31
C GLY A 45 -13.20 21.06 19.98
N ASN A 46 -12.76 20.24 20.95
CA ASN A 46 -11.41 20.33 21.51
C ASN A 46 -10.37 19.82 20.50
N ILE A 47 -9.58 20.73 19.95
CA ILE A 47 -8.60 20.47 18.88
C ILE A 47 -7.47 19.52 19.34
N VAL A 48 -7.03 19.62 20.60
CA VAL A 48 -5.93 18.79 21.13
C VAL A 48 -6.40 17.34 21.29
N MET A 49 -7.58 17.16 21.89
CA MET A 49 -8.21 15.85 22.03
C MET A 49 -8.51 15.26 20.65
N TRP A 50 -9.05 16.07 19.73
CA TRP A 50 -9.34 15.67 18.36
C TRP A 50 -8.10 15.12 17.64
N ALA A 51 -7.00 15.89 17.63
CA ALA A 51 -5.76 15.47 16.99
C ALA A 51 -5.21 14.18 17.61
N GLY A 52 -5.24 14.08 18.96
CA GLY A 52 -4.82 12.87 19.67
C GLY A 52 -5.65 11.64 19.29
N THR A 53 -6.98 11.77 19.28
CA THR A 53 -7.90 10.69 18.88
C THR A 53 -7.69 10.29 17.43
N VAL A 54 -7.56 11.27 16.51
CA VAL A 54 -7.34 11.00 15.09
C VAL A 54 -6.05 10.22 14.87
N ILE A 55 -4.93 10.66 15.48
CA ILE A 55 -3.64 9.97 15.34
C ILE A 55 -3.73 8.56 15.92
N MET A 56 -4.28 8.40 17.12
CA MET A 56 -4.31 7.12 17.81
C MET A 56 -5.20 6.10 17.09
N VAL A 57 -6.43 6.47 16.76
CA VAL A 57 -7.39 5.58 16.08
C VAL A 57 -6.96 5.29 14.65
N SER A 58 -6.47 6.29 13.91
CA SER A 58 -5.98 6.09 12.54
C SER A 58 -4.78 5.15 12.52
N THR A 59 -3.85 5.26 13.48
CA THR A 59 -2.67 4.37 13.54
C THR A 59 -3.08 2.92 13.71
N ALA A 60 -4.04 2.62 14.58
CA ALA A 60 -4.57 1.27 14.77
C ALA A 60 -5.26 0.75 13.50
N LEU A 61 -6.14 1.56 12.90
CA LEU A 61 -6.85 1.20 11.67
C LEU A 61 -5.90 1.03 10.47
N LEU A 62 -4.88 1.86 10.34
CA LEU A 62 -3.86 1.78 9.30
C LEU A 62 -3.04 0.49 9.43
N SER A 63 -2.66 0.15 10.66
CA SER A 63 -1.92 -1.08 10.94
C SER A 63 -2.73 -2.32 10.53
N LEU A 64 -4.03 -2.33 10.85
CA LEU A 64 -4.95 -3.38 10.43
C LEU A 64 -5.17 -3.37 8.91
N GLY A 65 -5.34 -2.19 8.31
CA GLY A 65 -5.55 -2.02 6.88
C GLY A 65 -4.35 -2.53 6.06
N TRP A 66 -3.13 -2.22 6.48
CA TRP A 66 -1.92 -2.74 5.85
C TRP A 66 -1.74 -4.24 6.06
N TRP A 67 -2.12 -4.76 7.24
CA TRP A 67 -2.14 -6.20 7.47
C TRP A 67 -3.12 -6.91 6.53
N LEU A 68 -4.33 -6.36 6.34
CA LEU A 68 -5.31 -6.86 5.38
C LEU A 68 -4.80 -6.81 3.93
N LEU A 69 -4.20 -5.69 3.53
CA LEU A 69 -3.59 -5.54 2.21
C LEU A 69 -2.46 -6.56 2.00
N SER A 70 -1.64 -6.81 3.03
CA SER A 70 -0.60 -7.83 3.01
C SER A 70 -1.18 -9.23 2.83
N LEU A 71 -2.26 -9.57 3.54
CA LEU A 71 -2.98 -10.83 3.36
C LEU A 71 -3.59 -10.97 1.96
N ALA A 72 -4.27 -9.95 1.46
CA ALA A 72 -4.86 -9.94 0.13
C ALA A 72 -3.80 -10.04 -0.98
N ALA A 73 -2.62 -9.46 -0.76
CA ALA A 73 -1.49 -9.53 -1.68
C ALA A 73 -0.79 -10.90 -1.68
N ARG A 74 -0.86 -11.70 -0.59
CA ARG A 74 -0.24 -13.04 -0.52
C ARG A 74 -0.76 -14.01 -1.58
N ASN A 75 -1.99 -13.82 -2.06
CA ASN A 75 -2.60 -14.68 -3.08
C ASN A 75 -2.43 -14.16 -4.52
N ARG A 76 -1.64 -13.10 -4.73
CA ARG A 76 -1.35 -12.51 -6.04
C ARG A 76 0.15 -12.53 -6.29
N ALA A 77 0.58 -13.22 -7.35
CA ALA A 77 1.99 -13.30 -7.71
C ALA A 77 2.58 -11.89 -7.88
N PRO A 78 3.71 -11.54 -7.22
CA PRO A 78 4.36 -10.25 -7.38
C PRO A 78 4.80 -10.09 -8.83
N ARG A 79 4.13 -9.22 -9.57
CA ARG A 79 4.44 -8.95 -10.97
C ARG A 79 5.69 -8.07 -11.00
N LYS A 80 6.85 -8.70 -11.20
CA LYS A 80 8.15 -8.04 -11.42
C LYS A 80 7.99 -6.97 -12.50
N LEU A 81 8.49 -5.75 -12.27
CA LEU A 81 8.26 -4.62 -13.16
C LEU A 81 9.01 -4.67 -14.50
N THR A 82 9.76 -5.73 -14.79
CA THR A 82 10.62 -5.76 -15.98
C THR A 82 10.55 -7.10 -16.71
N ALA A 83 9.91 -7.08 -17.90
CA ALA A 83 9.99 -8.16 -18.90
C ALA A 83 11.44 -8.42 -19.40
N SER A 84 12.37 -7.53 -19.08
CA SER A 84 13.80 -7.64 -19.43
C SER A 84 14.58 -8.64 -18.57
N VAL A 85 14.15 -8.95 -17.33
CA VAL A 85 14.86 -9.91 -16.46
C VAL A 85 14.64 -11.35 -16.93
N GLY A 86 13.47 -11.65 -17.53
CA GLY A 86 13.19 -12.98 -18.10
C GLY A 86 14.08 -13.33 -19.30
N LYS A 87 14.58 -12.33 -20.05
CA LYS A 87 15.41 -12.56 -21.24
C LYS A 87 16.85 -12.90 -20.90
N VAL A 88 17.41 -12.36 -19.81
CA VAL A 88 18.81 -12.59 -19.41
C VAL A 88 19.04 -14.03 -18.94
N THR A 89 18.13 -14.60 -18.15
CA THR A 89 18.23 -16.00 -17.71
C THR A 89 18.08 -16.99 -18.87
N LYS A 90 17.20 -16.69 -19.85
CA LYS A 90 17.03 -17.55 -21.02
C LYS A 90 18.26 -17.55 -21.93
N ARG A 91 18.99 -16.42 -22.02
CA ARG A 91 20.23 -16.31 -22.80
C ARG A 91 21.40 -17.06 -22.16
N ARG A 92 21.51 -17.06 -20.82
CA ARG A 92 22.60 -17.75 -20.11
C ARG A 92 22.54 -19.29 -20.24
N ARG A 93 21.34 -19.87 -20.25
CA ARG A 93 21.16 -21.32 -20.43
C ARG A 93 21.41 -21.80 -21.86
N LYS A 94 21.25 -20.93 -22.85
CA LYS A 94 21.44 -21.29 -24.27
C LYS A 94 22.91 -21.26 -24.70
N HIS A 95 23.80 -20.69 -23.89
CA HIS A 95 25.22 -20.55 -24.20
C HIS A 95 26.10 -21.57 -23.45
N SER A 96 25.48 -22.44 -22.65
CA SER A 96 26.13 -23.50 -21.86
C SER A 96 25.70 -24.91 -22.30
N SER A 97 25.12 -25.05 -23.49
CA SER A 97 24.80 -26.32 -24.16
C SER A 97 25.42 -26.32 -25.55
#